data_AF-A0A955UQI2-F1
#
_entry.id   AF-A0A955UQI2-F1
#
_cell.length_a   1.000
_cell.length_b   1.000
_cell.length_c   1.000
_cell.angle_alpha   90.00
_cell.angle_beta   90.00
_cell.angle_gamma   90.00
#
_symmetry.space_group_name_H-M   'P 1'
#
loop_
_entity.id
_entity.type
_entity.pdbx_description
1 polymer ?
#
loop_
_entity_poly.entity_id
_entity_poly.type
_entity_poly.pdbx_seq_one_letter_code
_entity_poly.pdbx_strand_id
1 'polypeptide(L)'
;NVQFGVDPETGEIVVIEMNPRVSRSSALASKATGFPIAKLAAKLAVGYTLDELRNDITRETPASFEPTIDYVVTKVPRFAFEKFPGADSRLTTQMKSVGEVMAIGRTFKESLQKALRSLEIGHAGLEPPELPEGVDLWEGIDAPSPGRMWLLAEALRRGASVDEVHARSHVDPWFLRNLAQVVAAERDLAALAGESEAERARWLRPAKQLGFSDRRLADLWATSEDAVRALRAAHDVRPVYKRVDTCAAEFEAHTPYLYSTYEDECEAEPTDRRKIMILGGGPNRIGQGIEFDYCCVHAVFALQDAGYETIMVNCNPETVSTDYDTADRLYFEPVTFEDVMNVVDVEHPEGVIVQFGGQTPLNIAHELAD
;
A
#
# COMPACT_ATOMS: atom_id res chain seq x y z
N ASN A 1 9.51 -14.06 -15.60
CA ASN A 1 8.52 -12.97 -15.82
C ASN A 1 8.33 -12.81 -17.32
N VAL A 2 7.09 -12.70 -17.79
CA VAL A 2 6.74 -12.53 -19.23
C VAL A 2 5.84 -11.31 -19.35
N GLN A 3 6.05 -10.48 -20.36
CA GLN A 3 5.27 -9.26 -20.60
C GLN A 3 4.51 -9.33 -21.91
N PHE A 4 3.31 -8.75 -21.92
CA PHE A 4 2.40 -8.76 -23.05
C PHE A 4 1.87 -7.34 -23.32
N GLY A 5 1.59 -7.05 -24.58
CA GLY A 5 0.66 -5.99 -25.00
C GLY A 5 -0.66 -6.64 -25.40
N VAL A 6 -1.78 -6.07 -24.98
CA VAL A 6 -3.12 -6.56 -25.34
C VAL A 6 -3.89 -5.41 -25.97
N ASP A 7 -4.41 -5.60 -27.17
CA ASP A 7 -5.33 -4.66 -27.81
C ASP A 7 -6.69 -4.71 -27.08
N PRO A 8 -7.15 -3.59 -26.48
CA PRO A 8 -8.41 -3.56 -25.73
C PRO A 8 -9.67 -3.73 -26.59
N GLU A 9 -9.60 -3.48 -27.90
CA GLU A 9 -10.75 -3.61 -28.81
C GLU A 9 -10.89 -5.03 -29.35
N THR A 10 -9.76 -5.64 -29.73
CA THR A 10 -9.75 -6.95 -30.42
C THR A 10 -9.36 -8.12 -29.52
N GLY A 11 -8.68 -7.85 -28.40
CA GLY A 11 -8.06 -8.87 -27.56
C GLY A 11 -6.81 -9.51 -28.17
N GLU A 12 -6.26 -8.94 -29.26
CA GLU A 12 -4.99 -9.42 -29.82
C GLU A 12 -3.86 -9.29 -28.80
N ILE A 13 -3.06 -10.36 -28.65
CA ILE A 13 -1.98 -10.45 -27.66
C ILE A 13 -0.64 -10.50 -28.38
N VAL A 14 0.27 -9.60 -28.00
CA VAL A 14 1.67 -9.57 -28.46
C VAL A 14 2.59 -9.83 -27.27
N VAL A 15 3.51 -10.79 -27.41
CA VAL A 15 4.59 -11.00 -26.44
C VAL A 15 5.63 -9.90 -26.62
N ILE A 16 5.94 -9.18 -25.55
CA ILE A 16 6.91 -8.07 -25.57
C ILE A 16 8.31 -8.59 -25.24
N GLU A 17 8.47 -9.21 -24.07
CA GLU A 17 9.74 -9.79 -23.62
C GLU A 17 9.53 -10.88 -22.57
N MET A 18 10.63 -11.59 -22.28
CA MET A 18 10.72 -12.48 -21.13
C MET A 18 12.03 -12.22 -20.37
N ASN A 19 11.93 -12.27 -19.05
CA ASN A 19 13.07 -12.14 -18.14
C ASN A 19 13.32 -13.51 -17.48
N PRO A 20 14.40 -14.23 -17.85
CA PRO A 20 14.68 -15.60 -17.40
C PRO A 20 15.36 -15.62 -16.02
N ARG A 21 14.82 -14.85 -15.08
CA ARG A 21 15.31 -14.70 -13.71
C ARG A 21 14.21 -14.12 -12.82
N VAL A 22 14.48 -14.06 -11.52
CA VAL A 22 13.73 -13.20 -10.59
C VAL A 22 13.86 -11.73 -11.01
N SER A 23 12.83 -10.94 -10.72
CA SER A 23 12.71 -9.52 -11.07
C SER A 23 12.01 -8.75 -9.96
N ARG A 24 11.98 -7.42 -10.06
CA ARG A 24 11.14 -6.56 -9.21
C ARG A 24 9.68 -7.03 -9.20
N SER A 25 9.17 -7.49 -10.35
CA SER A 25 7.82 -8.03 -10.47
C SER A 25 7.64 -9.39 -9.78
N SER A 26 8.68 -10.23 -9.69
CA SER A 26 8.56 -11.46 -8.89
C SER A 26 8.60 -11.18 -7.39
N ALA A 27 9.37 -10.18 -6.95
CA ALA A 27 9.35 -9.74 -5.56
C ALA A 27 7.96 -9.19 -5.20
N LEU A 28 7.44 -8.25 -6.00
CA LEU A 28 6.07 -7.74 -5.87
C LEU A 28 5.03 -8.87 -5.86
N ALA A 29 5.09 -9.81 -6.80
CA ALA A 29 4.15 -10.93 -6.85
C ALA A 29 4.27 -11.85 -5.62
N SER A 30 5.48 -12.05 -5.10
CA SER A 30 5.68 -12.85 -3.88
C SER A 30 5.03 -12.20 -2.67
N LYS A 31 5.15 -10.87 -2.53
CA LYS A 31 4.46 -10.13 -1.47
C LYS A 31 2.95 -10.09 -1.68
N ALA A 32 2.51 -9.82 -2.91
CA ALA A 32 1.09 -9.75 -3.25
C ALA A 32 0.33 -11.05 -2.97
N THR A 33 0.96 -12.20 -3.21
CA THR A 33 0.30 -13.51 -3.09
C THR A 33 0.67 -14.25 -1.81
N GLY A 34 1.79 -13.89 -1.17
CA GLY A 34 2.41 -14.70 -0.13
C GLY A 34 3.22 -15.90 -0.66
N PHE A 35 3.30 -16.11 -1.98
CA PHE A 35 4.01 -17.24 -2.57
C PHE A 35 5.51 -16.90 -2.79
N PRO A 36 6.47 -17.56 -2.12
CA PRO A 36 7.87 -17.13 -2.10
C PRO A 36 8.65 -17.61 -3.34
N ILE A 37 8.47 -16.90 -4.47
CA ILE A 37 8.99 -17.30 -5.80
C ILE A 37 10.50 -17.58 -5.77
N ALA A 38 11.31 -16.70 -5.17
CA ALA A 38 12.77 -16.86 -5.15
C ALA A 38 13.20 -18.10 -4.35
N LYS A 39 12.57 -18.33 -3.19
CA LYS A 39 12.84 -19.48 -2.32
C LYS A 39 12.52 -20.81 -3.01
N LEU A 40 11.38 -20.88 -3.68
CA LEU A 40 10.97 -22.06 -4.43
C LEU A 40 11.86 -22.26 -5.66
N ALA A 41 12.11 -21.22 -6.45
CA ALA A 41 12.99 -21.29 -7.62
C ALA A 41 14.40 -21.83 -7.28
N ALA A 42 14.95 -21.45 -6.11
CA ALA A 42 16.23 -21.98 -5.64
C ALA A 42 16.18 -23.50 -5.36
N LYS A 43 15.06 -24.01 -4.82
CA LYS A 43 14.86 -25.45 -4.59
C LYS A 43 14.67 -26.20 -5.92
N LEU A 44 13.90 -25.65 -6.86
CA LEU A 44 13.76 -26.25 -8.19
C LEU A 44 15.11 -26.36 -8.93
N ALA A 45 15.99 -25.36 -8.76
CA ALA A 45 17.31 -25.36 -9.39
C ALA A 45 18.22 -26.53 -8.95
N VAL A 46 17.94 -27.14 -7.80
CA VAL A 46 18.69 -28.31 -7.28
C VAL A 46 17.93 -29.62 -7.44
N GLY A 47 16.88 -29.64 -8.28
CA GLY A 47 16.22 -30.86 -8.74
C GLY A 47 14.85 -31.17 -8.13
N TYR A 48 14.33 -30.30 -7.24
CA TYR A 48 12.96 -30.47 -6.74
C TYR A 48 11.92 -30.16 -7.81
N THR A 49 10.75 -30.78 -7.65
CA THR A 49 9.52 -30.48 -8.39
C THR A 49 8.52 -29.74 -7.49
N LEU A 50 7.52 -29.05 -8.06
CA LEU A 50 6.61 -28.22 -7.28
C LEU A 50 5.72 -29.03 -6.31
N ASP A 51 5.37 -30.26 -6.67
CA ASP A 51 4.58 -31.18 -5.87
C ASP A 51 5.34 -31.78 -4.68
N GLU A 52 6.68 -31.74 -4.71
CA GLU A 52 7.53 -32.14 -3.57
C GLU A 52 7.70 -31.01 -2.53
N LEU A 53 7.38 -29.77 -2.91
CA LEU A 53 7.56 -28.60 -2.06
C LEU A 53 6.23 -28.25 -1.38
N ARG A 54 6.27 -27.92 -0.09
CA ARG A 54 5.09 -27.43 0.64
C ARG A 54 4.91 -25.92 0.48
N ASN A 55 3.67 -25.48 0.50
CA ASN A 55 3.30 -24.07 0.65
C ASN A 55 3.64 -23.60 2.06
N ASP A 56 4.46 -22.55 2.18
CA ASP A 56 4.95 -22.04 3.46
C ASP A 56 3.83 -21.44 4.33
N ILE A 57 2.78 -20.88 3.71
CA ILE A 57 1.73 -20.13 4.40
C ILE A 57 0.62 -21.05 4.94
N THR A 58 0.08 -21.93 4.10
CA THR A 58 -0.98 -22.85 4.53
C THR A 58 -0.43 -24.13 5.17
N ARG A 59 0.83 -24.52 4.87
CA ARG A 59 1.53 -25.74 5.35
C ARG A 59 0.88 -27.10 5.02
N GLU A 60 -0.36 -27.08 4.54
CA GLU A 60 -1.18 -28.23 4.18
C GLU A 60 -1.20 -28.53 2.67
N THR A 61 -0.82 -27.55 1.83
CA THR A 61 -0.88 -27.68 0.35
C THR A 61 0.52 -27.78 -0.28
N PRO A 62 0.66 -28.40 -1.46
CA PRO A 62 1.92 -28.35 -2.22
C PRO A 62 2.13 -26.96 -2.84
N ALA A 63 3.34 -26.68 -3.34
CA ALA A 63 3.65 -25.46 -4.08
C ALA A 63 3.17 -25.51 -5.55
N SER A 64 2.64 -26.65 -6.01
CA SER A 64 2.09 -26.87 -7.35
C SER A 64 0.64 -26.38 -7.46
N PHE A 65 0.41 -25.08 -7.30
CA PHE A 65 -0.90 -24.44 -7.43
C PHE A 65 -0.75 -23.01 -7.97
N GLU A 66 -1.87 -22.40 -8.33
CA GLU A 66 -1.93 -20.97 -8.66
C GLU A 66 -2.58 -20.21 -7.49
N PRO A 67 -1.89 -19.22 -6.90
CA PRO A 67 -2.47 -18.46 -5.80
C PRO A 67 -3.77 -17.75 -6.20
N THR A 68 -4.75 -17.79 -5.31
CA THR A 68 -5.98 -16.99 -5.43
C THR A 68 -5.99 -15.98 -4.29
N ILE A 69 -6.28 -14.72 -4.62
CA ILE A 69 -6.35 -13.63 -3.64
C ILE A 69 -7.76 -13.07 -3.61
N ASP A 70 -8.24 -12.70 -2.43
CA ASP A 70 -9.55 -12.11 -2.18
C ASP A 70 -9.46 -10.59 -1.90
N TYR A 71 -8.34 -9.99 -2.28
CA TYR A 71 -8.03 -8.58 -2.13
C TYR A 71 -7.36 -8.01 -3.40
N VAL A 72 -7.19 -6.69 -3.43
CA VAL A 72 -6.50 -5.96 -4.49
C VAL A 72 -5.17 -5.43 -3.99
N VAL A 73 -4.11 -5.66 -4.77
CA VAL A 73 -2.78 -5.13 -4.50
C VAL A 73 -2.47 -4.00 -5.48
N THR A 74 -2.09 -2.84 -4.95
CA THR A 74 -1.71 -1.67 -5.75
C THR A 74 -0.25 -1.35 -5.50
N LYS A 75 0.52 -1.20 -6.58
CA LYS A 75 1.91 -0.77 -6.53
C LYS A 75 2.05 0.60 -7.17
N VAL A 76 2.76 1.51 -6.51
CA VAL A 76 3.03 2.86 -7.05
C VAL A 76 4.53 3.17 -6.99
N PRO A 77 5.17 3.58 -8.10
CA PRO A 77 6.59 3.92 -8.11
C PRO A 77 6.88 5.25 -7.40
N ARG A 78 8.03 5.32 -6.72
CA ARG A 78 8.59 6.52 -6.09
C ARG A 78 9.65 7.14 -7.02
N PHE A 79 9.57 8.45 -7.26
CA PHE A 79 10.51 9.22 -8.08
C PHE A 79 11.25 10.26 -7.23
N ALA A 80 12.37 10.82 -7.68
CA ALA A 80 13.10 11.85 -6.93
C ALA A 80 13.60 13.01 -7.84
N PHE A 81 12.74 13.48 -8.75
CA PHE A 81 13.11 14.50 -9.74
C PHE A 81 13.46 15.86 -9.12
N GLU A 82 12.99 16.15 -7.91
CA GLU A 82 13.38 17.32 -7.13
C GLU A 82 14.91 17.41 -6.91
N LYS A 83 15.61 16.27 -6.96
CA LYS A 83 17.08 16.19 -6.86
C LYS A 83 17.80 16.40 -8.20
N PHE A 84 17.06 16.47 -9.31
CA PHE A 84 17.58 16.55 -10.67
C PHE A 84 16.82 17.60 -11.50
N PRO A 85 16.95 18.90 -11.18
CA PRO A 85 16.13 19.95 -11.81
C PRO A 85 16.31 20.09 -13.33
N GLY A 86 17.43 19.62 -13.89
CA GLY A 86 17.68 19.59 -15.34
C GLY A 86 17.21 18.32 -16.04
N ALA A 87 16.66 17.34 -15.33
CA ALA A 87 16.20 16.08 -15.91
C ALA A 87 14.76 16.19 -16.39
N ASP A 88 14.48 15.57 -17.55
CA ASP A 88 13.11 15.41 -18.04
C ASP A 88 12.33 14.45 -17.14
N SER A 89 11.27 14.93 -16.51
CA SER A 89 10.40 14.18 -15.60
C SER A 89 9.35 13.31 -16.32
N ARG A 90 9.24 13.42 -17.65
CA ARG A 90 8.33 12.59 -18.44
C ARG A 90 8.67 11.12 -18.33
N LEU A 91 7.66 10.30 -18.06
CA LEU A 91 7.76 8.86 -18.00
C LEU A 91 7.76 8.27 -19.41
N THR A 92 8.63 7.30 -19.62
CA THR A 92 8.86 6.62 -20.90
C THR A 92 9.23 5.16 -20.61
N THR A 93 9.60 4.39 -21.64
CA THR A 93 9.99 2.98 -21.51
C THR A 93 11.26 2.78 -20.67
N GLN A 94 12.11 3.81 -20.57
CA GLN A 94 13.26 3.84 -19.66
C GLN A 94 12.82 4.22 -18.24
N MET A 95 13.13 3.35 -17.28
CA MET A 95 12.82 3.59 -15.86
C MET A 95 13.58 4.79 -15.28
N LYS A 96 12.86 5.60 -14.51
CA LYS A 96 13.39 6.76 -13.75
C LYS A 96 13.00 6.74 -12.26
N SER A 97 12.20 5.76 -11.82
CA SER A 97 11.81 5.59 -10.42
C SER A 97 12.98 5.08 -9.57
N VAL A 98 13.02 5.49 -8.32
CA VAL A 98 14.08 5.16 -7.33
C VAL A 98 13.63 4.14 -6.29
N GLY A 99 12.34 3.80 -6.27
CA GLY A 99 11.75 2.80 -5.39
C GLY A 99 10.27 2.61 -5.70
N GLU A 100 9.56 1.92 -4.81
CA GLU A 100 8.14 1.62 -4.95
C GLU A 100 7.47 1.32 -3.61
N VAL A 101 6.16 1.56 -3.55
CA VAL A 101 5.29 1.12 -2.46
C VAL A 101 4.38 0.02 -2.96
N MET A 102 3.89 -0.80 -2.04
CA MET A 102 2.76 -1.67 -2.27
C MET A 102 1.72 -1.42 -1.17
N ALA A 103 0.45 -1.58 -1.49
CA ALA A 103 -0.62 -1.63 -0.51
C ALA A 103 -1.65 -2.70 -0.87
N ILE A 104 -2.34 -3.18 0.15
CA ILE A 104 -3.37 -4.20 0.06
C ILE A 104 -4.68 -3.62 0.60
N GLY A 105 -5.78 -3.82 -0.13
CA GLY A 105 -7.13 -3.45 0.31
C GLY A 105 -8.17 -4.37 -0.32
N ARG A 106 -9.35 -4.49 0.28
CA ARG A 106 -10.44 -5.36 -0.20
C ARG A 106 -11.07 -4.84 -1.48
N THR A 107 -10.88 -3.55 -1.75
CA THR A 107 -11.30 -2.91 -3.00
C THR A 107 -10.12 -2.18 -3.64
N PHE A 108 -10.21 -1.95 -4.95
CA PHE A 108 -9.22 -1.13 -5.66
C PHE A 108 -9.10 0.28 -5.07
N LYS A 109 -10.22 0.90 -4.67
CA LYS A 109 -10.23 2.26 -4.11
C LYS A 109 -9.45 2.32 -2.80
N GLU A 110 -9.71 1.36 -1.91
CA GLU A 110 -8.98 1.22 -0.65
C GLU A 110 -7.48 0.98 -0.87
N SER A 111 -7.16 -0.01 -1.70
CA SER A 111 -5.79 -0.38 -2.05
C SER A 111 -5.00 0.80 -2.67
N LEU A 112 -5.63 1.54 -3.59
CA LEU A 112 -5.03 2.71 -4.23
C LEU A 112 -4.77 3.83 -3.21
N GLN A 113 -5.77 4.22 -2.41
CA GLN A 113 -5.59 5.32 -1.46
C GLN A 113 -4.56 4.98 -0.38
N LYS A 114 -4.48 3.72 0.05
CA LYS A 114 -3.38 3.22 0.90
C LYS A 114 -2.03 3.41 0.22
N ALA A 115 -1.89 2.95 -1.02
CA ALA A 115 -0.63 3.11 -1.76
C ALA A 115 -0.24 4.59 -1.91
N LEU A 116 -1.18 5.49 -2.21
CA LEU A 116 -0.88 6.91 -2.38
C LEU A 116 -0.36 7.56 -1.09
N ARG A 117 -0.97 7.26 0.07
CA ARG A 117 -0.48 7.79 1.35
C ARG A 117 0.81 7.13 1.85
N SER A 118 1.17 5.95 1.32
CA SER A 118 2.45 5.29 1.59
C SER A 118 3.64 5.89 0.82
N LEU A 119 3.45 6.82 -0.12
CA LEU A 119 4.51 7.25 -1.03
C LEU A 119 5.60 8.15 -0.41
N GLU A 120 5.43 8.58 0.84
CA GLU A 120 6.39 9.45 1.53
C GLU A 120 6.70 10.74 0.74
N ILE A 121 5.65 11.33 0.18
CA ILE A 121 5.66 12.60 -0.58
C ILE A 121 4.67 13.62 0.00
N GLY A 122 4.14 13.37 1.20
CA GLY A 122 3.23 14.26 1.90
C GLY A 122 1.76 14.19 1.44
N HIS A 123 1.46 13.29 0.51
CA HIS A 123 0.12 13.05 0.00
C HIS A 123 -0.70 12.18 0.95
N ALA A 124 -1.99 12.50 1.13
CA ALA A 124 -2.92 11.79 2.03
C ALA A 124 -3.92 10.89 1.26
N GLY A 125 -3.91 10.98 -0.07
CA GLY A 125 -4.79 10.28 -0.99
C GLY A 125 -4.76 10.94 -2.37
N LEU A 126 -5.95 11.21 -2.93
CA LEU A 126 -6.10 11.80 -4.26
C LEU A 126 -6.24 13.34 -4.25
N GLU A 127 -5.88 14.05 -3.19
CA GLU A 127 -6.11 15.50 -3.06
C GLU A 127 -5.76 16.32 -4.31
N PRO A 128 -6.48 17.44 -4.57
CA PRO A 128 -6.25 18.27 -5.74
C PRO A 128 -4.77 18.67 -5.86
N PRO A 129 -4.14 18.49 -7.04
CA PRO A 129 -2.76 18.91 -7.24
C PRO A 129 -2.68 20.44 -7.29
N GLU A 130 -1.55 20.99 -6.83
CA GLU A 130 -1.22 22.39 -7.11
C GLU A 130 -0.94 22.57 -8.60
N LEU A 131 -1.76 23.40 -9.26
CA LEU A 131 -1.64 23.69 -10.68
C LEU A 131 -1.26 25.15 -10.87
N PRO A 132 -0.03 25.45 -11.35
CA PRO A 132 0.36 26.81 -11.66
C PRO A 132 -0.58 27.46 -12.67
N GLU A 133 -0.76 28.77 -12.55
CA GLU A 133 -1.62 29.55 -13.44
C GLU A 133 -1.18 29.41 -14.90
N GLY A 134 -2.12 29.09 -15.79
CA GLY A 134 -1.86 28.91 -17.22
C GLY A 134 -1.36 27.51 -17.64
N VAL A 135 -1.18 26.57 -16.72
CA VAL A 135 -0.85 25.17 -17.06
C VAL A 135 -2.09 24.44 -17.56
N ASP A 136 -1.99 23.84 -18.75
CA ASP A 136 -3.05 22.97 -19.29
C ASP A 136 -2.98 21.58 -18.62
N LEU A 137 -4.03 21.26 -17.88
CA LEU A 137 -4.23 19.96 -17.26
C LEU A 137 -4.14 18.82 -18.29
N TRP A 138 -4.68 19.03 -19.49
CA TRP A 138 -4.73 18.01 -20.54
C TRP A 138 -3.35 17.70 -21.12
N GLU A 139 -2.47 18.70 -21.24
CA GLU A 139 -1.08 18.48 -21.65
C GLU A 139 -0.35 17.56 -20.65
N GLY A 140 -0.58 17.76 -19.35
CA GLY A 140 -0.04 16.90 -18.29
C GLY A 140 -0.65 15.48 -18.26
N ILE A 141 -1.87 15.31 -18.77
CA ILE A 141 -2.50 13.99 -18.96
C ILE A 141 -1.94 13.30 -20.20
N ASP A 142 -1.70 14.03 -21.29
CA ASP A 142 -1.15 13.51 -22.54
C ASP A 142 0.34 13.13 -22.41
N ALA A 143 1.06 13.79 -21.50
CA ALA A 143 2.46 13.52 -21.18
C ALA A 143 2.64 12.84 -19.80
N PRO A 144 2.76 11.49 -19.74
CA PRO A 144 2.96 10.75 -18.50
C PRO A 144 4.04 11.35 -17.59
N SER A 145 3.70 11.64 -16.35
CA SER A 145 4.57 12.19 -15.31
C SER A 145 4.23 11.55 -13.94
N PRO A 146 5.09 11.66 -12.92
CA PRO A 146 4.78 11.14 -11.59
C PRO A 146 3.46 11.67 -11.00
N GLY A 147 3.12 12.93 -11.27
CA GLY A 147 1.89 13.57 -10.79
C GLY A 147 0.63 13.22 -11.58
N ARG A 148 0.73 12.44 -12.67
CA ARG A 148 -0.39 12.22 -13.61
C ARG A 148 -1.64 11.65 -12.96
N MET A 149 -1.52 10.78 -11.96
CA MET A 149 -2.68 10.21 -11.26
C MET A 149 -3.59 11.30 -10.67
N TRP A 150 -3.00 12.31 -10.03
CA TRP A 150 -3.73 13.45 -9.47
C TRP A 150 -4.32 14.34 -10.55
N LEU A 151 -3.66 14.47 -11.72
CA LEU A 151 -4.20 15.19 -12.87
C LEU A 151 -5.45 14.47 -13.45
N LEU A 152 -5.44 13.13 -13.54
CA LEU A 152 -6.61 12.36 -13.97
C LEU A 152 -7.79 12.59 -13.01
N ALA A 153 -7.55 12.53 -11.70
CA ALA A 153 -8.58 12.80 -10.69
C ALA A 153 -9.07 14.25 -10.75
N GLU A 154 -8.18 15.21 -11.00
CA GLU A 154 -8.53 16.63 -11.15
C GLU A 154 -9.37 16.89 -12.40
N ALA A 155 -9.13 16.20 -13.51
CA ALA A 155 -9.96 16.31 -14.70
C ALA A 155 -11.40 15.86 -14.41
N LEU A 156 -11.54 14.74 -13.71
CA LEU A 156 -12.84 14.22 -13.27
C LEU A 156 -13.52 15.19 -12.28
N ARG A 157 -12.76 15.82 -11.36
CA ARG A 157 -13.28 16.87 -10.46
C ARG A 157 -13.83 18.07 -11.23
N ARG A 158 -13.19 18.45 -12.33
CA ARG A 158 -13.61 19.54 -13.23
C ARG A 158 -14.76 19.15 -14.16
N GLY A 159 -15.29 17.95 -14.03
CA GLY A 159 -16.46 17.49 -14.77
C GLY A 159 -16.15 16.80 -16.11
N ALA A 160 -14.89 16.47 -16.39
CA ALA A 160 -14.57 15.62 -17.54
C ALA A 160 -15.21 14.24 -17.38
N SER A 161 -15.68 13.68 -18.48
CA SER A 161 -16.18 12.30 -18.54
C SER A 161 -15.03 11.29 -18.48
N VAL A 162 -15.36 10.07 -18.06
CA VAL A 162 -14.41 8.94 -18.10
C VAL A 162 -13.89 8.70 -19.52
N ASP A 163 -14.74 8.87 -20.54
CA ASP A 163 -14.37 8.63 -21.94
C ASP A 163 -13.40 9.70 -22.46
N GLU A 164 -13.57 10.97 -22.08
CA GLU A 164 -12.62 12.03 -22.40
C GLU A 164 -11.26 11.78 -21.76
N VAL A 165 -11.24 11.39 -20.48
CA VAL A 165 -9.99 11.07 -19.77
C VAL A 165 -9.34 9.82 -20.35
N HIS A 166 -10.11 8.79 -20.72
CA HIS A 166 -9.62 7.57 -21.36
C HIS A 166 -8.98 7.88 -22.72
N ALA A 167 -9.66 8.64 -23.58
CA ALA A 167 -9.18 8.96 -24.93
C ALA A 167 -7.82 9.66 -24.94
N ARG A 168 -7.54 10.45 -23.90
CA ARG A 168 -6.28 11.18 -23.69
C ARG A 168 -5.22 10.31 -23.01
N SER A 169 -5.64 9.56 -21.99
CA SER A 169 -4.69 8.91 -21.09
C SER A 169 -4.31 7.48 -21.48
N HIS A 170 -5.19 6.82 -22.23
CA HIS A 170 -5.21 5.37 -22.50
C HIS A 170 -5.31 4.50 -21.24
N VAL A 171 -5.64 5.08 -20.08
CA VAL A 171 -5.93 4.32 -18.85
C VAL A 171 -7.30 3.68 -18.99
N ASP A 172 -7.41 2.39 -18.70
CA ASP A 172 -8.66 1.64 -18.86
C ASP A 172 -9.84 2.32 -18.12
N PRO A 173 -11.03 2.43 -18.74
CA PRO A 173 -12.20 3.06 -18.12
C PRO A 173 -12.59 2.47 -16.77
N TRP A 174 -12.28 1.21 -16.48
CA TRP A 174 -12.54 0.59 -15.19
C TRP A 174 -11.80 1.30 -14.05
N PHE A 175 -10.51 1.64 -14.24
CA PHE A 175 -9.75 2.39 -13.24
C PHE A 175 -10.27 3.82 -13.11
N LEU A 176 -10.55 4.47 -14.24
CA LEU A 176 -11.06 5.85 -14.27
C LEU A 176 -12.44 5.99 -13.61
N ARG A 177 -13.33 5.00 -13.77
CA ARG A 177 -14.62 4.96 -13.04
C ARG A 177 -14.42 4.84 -11.54
N ASN A 178 -13.43 4.07 -11.08
CA ASN A 178 -13.11 3.99 -9.66
C ASN A 178 -12.54 5.32 -9.13
N LEU A 179 -11.66 6.00 -9.88
CA LEU A 179 -11.20 7.35 -9.54
C LEU A 179 -12.38 8.34 -9.46
N ALA A 180 -13.29 8.28 -10.43
CA ALA A 180 -14.48 9.14 -10.45
C ALA A 180 -15.38 8.90 -9.23
N GLN A 181 -15.51 7.66 -8.76
CA GLN A 181 -16.24 7.34 -7.53
C GLN A 181 -15.55 7.89 -6.28
N VAL A 182 -14.21 7.83 -6.20
CA VAL A 182 -13.47 8.46 -5.08
C VAL A 182 -13.65 9.97 -5.12
N VAL A 183 -13.54 10.60 -6.29
CA VAL A 183 -13.77 12.05 -6.48
C VAL A 183 -15.21 12.46 -6.11
N ALA A 184 -16.21 11.67 -6.49
CA ALA A 184 -17.59 11.92 -6.11
C ALA A 184 -17.77 11.84 -4.59
N ALA A 185 -17.17 10.82 -3.95
CA ALA A 185 -17.18 10.68 -2.50
C ALA A 185 -16.46 11.85 -1.81
N GLU A 186 -15.33 12.35 -2.34
CA GLU A 186 -14.66 13.55 -1.81
C GLU A 186 -15.60 14.75 -1.77
N ARG A 187 -16.34 14.99 -2.85
CA ARG A 187 -17.30 16.09 -2.94
C ARG A 187 -18.41 15.93 -1.89
N ASP A 188 -18.96 14.73 -1.78
CA ASP A 188 -20.06 14.46 -0.86
C ASP A 188 -19.58 14.55 0.60
N LEU A 189 -18.36 14.10 0.91
CA LEU A 189 -17.72 14.23 2.23
C LEU A 189 -17.38 15.69 2.55
N ALA A 190 -16.90 16.48 1.59
CA ALA A 190 -16.61 17.91 1.77
C ALA A 190 -17.87 18.70 2.16
N ALA A 191 -19.03 18.32 1.62
CA ALA A 191 -20.30 18.94 1.97
C ALA A 191 -20.68 18.78 3.45
N LEU A 192 -20.07 17.82 4.17
CA LEU A 192 -20.29 17.57 5.60
C LEU A 192 -19.45 18.44 6.54
N ALA A 193 -18.58 19.32 6.01
CA ALA A 193 -17.73 20.18 6.83
C ALA A 193 -18.52 21.05 7.82
N GLY A 194 -19.68 21.58 7.39
CA GLY A 194 -20.57 22.41 8.22
C GLY A 194 -21.62 21.63 9.00
N GLU A 195 -21.69 20.32 8.83
CA GLU A 195 -22.71 19.47 9.45
C GLU A 195 -22.37 19.12 10.91
N SER A 196 -23.31 18.47 11.61
CA SER A 196 -23.06 17.97 12.98
C SER A 196 -22.05 16.81 13.00
N GLU A 197 -21.37 16.61 14.14
CA GLU A 197 -20.49 15.43 14.34
C GLU A 197 -21.25 14.12 14.16
N ALA A 198 -22.50 14.05 14.62
CA ALA A 198 -23.34 12.88 14.46
C ALA A 198 -23.59 12.55 12.98
N GLU A 199 -23.71 13.56 12.11
CA GLU A 199 -23.89 13.33 10.69
C GLU A 199 -22.57 12.91 10.03
N ARG A 200 -21.44 13.56 10.35
CA ARG A 200 -20.10 13.11 9.90
C ARG A 200 -19.81 11.67 10.30
N ALA A 201 -20.16 11.29 11.52
CA ALA A 201 -19.91 9.96 12.06
C ALA A 201 -20.57 8.85 11.22
N ARG A 202 -21.76 9.09 10.65
CA ARG A 202 -22.47 8.13 9.80
C ARG A 202 -21.71 7.82 8.50
N TRP A 203 -20.88 8.74 8.06
CA TRP A 203 -20.08 8.62 6.84
C TRP A 203 -18.66 8.11 7.07
N LEU A 204 -18.22 7.95 8.32
CA LEU A 204 -16.88 7.45 8.63
C LEU A 204 -16.64 6.07 8.03
N ARG A 205 -17.41 5.03 8.40
CA ARG A 205 -17.19 3.67 7.87
C ARG A 205 -17.24 3.63 6.33
N PRO A 206 -18.24 4.21 5.64
CA PRO A 206 -18.25 4.31 4.18
C PRO A 206 -17.00 4.99 3.60
N ALA A 207 -16.54 6.11 4.19
CA ALA A 207 -15.34 6.79 3.72
C ALA A 207 -14.08 5.93 3.92
N LYS A 208 -13.95 5.29 5.08
CA LYS A 208 -12.81 4.43 5.38
C LYS A 208 -12.76 3.19 4.46
N GLN A 209 -13.91 2.61 4.10
CA GLN A 209 -14.02 1.53 3.10
C GLN A 209 -13.61 1.95 1.67
N LEU A 210 -13.67 3.25 1.36
CA LEU A 210 -13.13 3.80 0.12
C LEU A 210 -11.62 4.10 0.22
N GLY A 211 -11.00 3.94 1.39
CA GLY A 211 -9.59 4.16 1.65
C GLY A 211 -9.20 5.55 2.10
N PHE A 212 -10.16 6.44 2.41
CA PHE A 212 -9.85 7.79 2.88
C PHE A 212 -9.07 7.75 4.20
N SER A 213 -7.95 8.46 4.28
CA SER A 213 -7.20 8.65 5.52
C SER A 213 -7.92 9.63 6.46
N ASP A 214 -7.63 9.53 7.75
CA ASP A 214 -8.13 10.45 8.77
C ASP A 214 -7.63 11.87 8.45
N ARG A 215 -6.38 12.00 7.98
CA ARG A 215 -5.83 13.27 7.45
C ARG A 215 -6.65 13.84 6.28
N ARG A 216 -6.99 13.03 5.28
CA ARG A 216 -7.77 13.51 4.13
C ARG A 216 -9.17 13.95 4.54
N LEU A 217 -9.81 13.22 5.47
CA LEU A 217 -11.10 13.61 6.03
C LEU A 217 -10.99 14.91 6.86
N ALA A 218 -9.89 15.08 7.59
CA ALA A 218 -9.62 16.29 8.36
C ALA A 218 -9.53 17.52 7.46
N ASP A 219 -8.82 17.41 6.32
CA ASP A 219 -8.77 18.46 5.30
C ASP A 219 -10.15 18.81 4.75
N LEU A 220 -10.96 17.79 4.42
CA LEU A 220 -12.31 17.97 3.85
C LEU A 220 -13.28 18.60 4.85
N TRP A 221 -13.10 18.35 6.15
CA TRP A 221 -13.97 18.86 7.21
C TRP A 221 -13.40 20.07 7.96
N ALA A 222 -12.26 20.60 7.52
CA ALA A 222 -11.55 21.70 8.17
C ALA A 222 -11.33 21.46 9.68
N THR A 223 -10.88 20.26 10.03
CA THR A 223 -10.58 19.83 11.41
C THR A 223 -9.18 19.23 11.50
N SER A 224 -8.80 18.66 12.65
CA SER A 224 -7.51 17.96 12.83
C SER A 224 -7.66 16.45 12.58
N GLU A 225 -6.55 15.80 12.21
CA GLU A 225 -6.46 14.34 12.07
C GLU A 225 -6.87 13.64 13.39
N ASP A 226 -6.40 14.16 14.53
CA ASP A 226 -6.78 13.65 15.87
C ASP A 226 -8.28 13.73 16.13
N ALA A 227 -8.95 14.80 15.69
CA ALA A 227 -10.39 14.93 15.86
C ALA A 227 -11.16 13.87 15.05
N VAL A 228 -10.70 13.57 13.82
CA VAL A 228 -11.28 12.50 13.01
C VAL A 228 -11.03 11.14 13.64
N ARG A 229 -9.82 10.87 14.12
CA ARG A 229 -9.45 9.63 14.81
C ARG A 229 -10.29 9.44 16.08
N ALA A 230 -10.45 10.49 16.89
CA ALA A 230 -11.29 10.47 18.09
C ALA A 230 -12.77 10.21 17.75
N LEU A 231 -13.29 10.82 16.68
CA LEU A 231 -14.65 10.57 16.21
C LEU A 231 -14.82 9.11 15.75
N ARG A 232 -13.85 8.54 15.02
CA ARG A 232 -13.86 7.10 14.68
C ARG A 232 -13.91 6.23 15.93
N ALA A 233 -13.03 6.49 16.89
CA ALA A 233 -12.95 5.72 18.12
C ALA A 233 -14.26 5.78 18.94
N ALA A 234 -14.89 6.97 19.03
CA ALA A 234 -16.16 7.17 19.72
C ALA A 234 -17.34 6.42 19.07
N HIS A 235 -17.24 6.12 17.77
CA HIS A 235 -18.26 5.42 16.99
C HIS A 235 -17.87 3.98 16.60
N ASP A 236 -16.81 3.44 17.19
CA ASP A 236 -16.30 2.08 16.93
C ASP A 236 -16.01 1.80 15.44
N VAL A 237 -15.59 2.83 14.70
CA VAL A 237 -15.18 2.69 13.31
C VAL A 237 -13.68 2.41 13.29
N ARG A 238 -13.29 1.15 13.52
CA ARG A 238 -11.89 0.69 13.52
C ARG A 238 -11.60 -0.20 12.31
N PRO A 239 -10.35 -0.25 11.81
CA PRO A 239 -9.99 -1.27 10.82
C PRO A 239 -9.98 -2.64 11.48
N VAL A 240 -10.26 -3.65 10.68
CA VAL A 240 -9.94 -5.05 10.96
C VAL A 240 -8.69 -5.42 10.17
N TYR A 241 -8.01 -6.49 10.58
CA TYR A 241 -6.86 -7.01 9.85
C TYR A 241 -7.18 -8.36 9.24
N LYS A 242 -6.80 -8.53 7.98
CA LYS A 242 -6.97 -9.76 7.20
C LYS A 242 -5.62 -10.37 6.89
N ARG A 243 -5.55 -11.69 6.74
CA ARG A 243 -4.32 -12.41 6.41
C ARG A 243 -4.11 -12.54 4.91
N VAL A 244 -2.85 -12.56 4.50
CA VAL A 244 -2.42 -13.06 3.19
C VAL A 244 -2.20 -14.56 3.30
N ASP A 245 -2.98 -15.34 2.56
CA ASP A 245 -3.07 -16.80 2.73
C ASP A 245 -2.76 -17.62 1.47
N THR A 246 -2.50 -16.99 0.32
CA THR A 246 -2.33 -17.59 -1.02
C THR A 246 -3.57 -18.25 -1.63
N CYS A 247 -4.69 -18.38 -0.91
CA CYS A 247 -5.79 -19.27 -1.28
C CYS A 247 -7.20 -18.71 -1.04
N ALA A 248 -7.34 -17.40 -0.75
CA ALA A 248 -8.64 -16.74 -0.58
C ALA A 248 -9.53 -17.45 0.47
N ALA A 249 -8.95 -17.72 1.63
CA ALA A 249 -9.54 -18.39 2.79
C ALA A 249 -10.03 -19.83 2.55
N GLU A 250 -9.63 -20.49 1.46
CA GLU A 250 -9.93 -21.93 1.27
C GLU A 250 -9.25 -22.80 2.33
N PHE A 251 -8.04 -22.41 2.77
CA PHE A 251 -7.27 -23.07 3.80
C PHE A 251 -6.84 -22.07 4.89
N GLU A 252 -6.70 -22.56 6.12
CA GLU A 252 -6.22 -21.73 7.23
C GLU A 252 -4.76 -21.30 6.99
N ALA A 253 -4.50 -20.00 7.13
CA ALA A 253 -3.15 -19.46 7.09
C ALA A 253 -2.59 -19.28 8.50
N HIS A 254 -1.44 -19.90 8.74
CA HIS A 254 -0.73 -19.80 10.03
C HIS A 254 0.31 -18.68 10.05
N THR A 255 0.58 -18.06 8.90
CA THR A 255 1.55 -16.96 8.79
C THR A 255 0.86 -15.63 9.10
N PRO A 256 1.34 -14.86 10.09
CA PRO A 256 0.76 -13.57 10.47
C PRO A 256 1.24 -12.45 9.54
N TYR A 257 0.96 -12.59 8.25
CA TYR A 257 1.10 -11.56 7.22
C TYR A 257 -0.24 -10.86 7.06
N LEU A 258 -0.35 -9.65 7.60
CA LEU A 258 -1.59 -8.92 7.81
C LEU A 258 -1.66 -7.63 6.99
N TYR A 259 -2.88 -7.22 6.63
CA TYR A 259 -3.20 -5.89 6.11
C TYR A 259 -4.54 -5.40 6.68
N SER A 260 -4.67 -4.08 6.83
CA SER A 260 -5.89 -3.44 7.33
C SER A 260 -6.95 -3.28 6.26
N THR A 261 -8.22 -3.39 6.68
CA THR A 261 -9.39 -3.02 5.88
C THR A 261 -10.57 -2.66 6.80
N TYR A 262 -11.64 -2.09 6.25
CA TYR A 262 -12.85 -1.73 7.01
C TYR A 262 -14.02 -2.70 6.75
N GLU A 263 -13.78 -3.97 7.04
CA GLU A 263 -14.81 -5.04 7.06
C GLU A 263 -15.26 -5.34 8.51
N ASP A 264 -15.78 -6.55 8.76
CA ASP A 264 -16.41 -6.91 10.02
C ASP A 264 -15.52 -7.81 10.90
N GLU A 265 -14.86 -8.82 10.32
CA GLU A 265 -14.07 -9.80 11.08
C GLU A 265 -12.57 -9.48 11.07
N CYS A 266 -11.93 -9.54 12.25
CA CYS A 266 -10.50 -9.30 12.43
C CYS A 266 -9.74 -10.60 12.71
N GLU A 267 -8.74 -10.88 11.88
CA GLU A 267 -7.88 -12.08 11.90
C GLU A 267 -6.49 -11.78 12.50
N ALA A 268 -6.33 -10.61 13.14
CA ALA A 268 -5.07 -10.25 13.79
C ALA A 268 -4.67 -11.29 14.84
N GLU A 269 -5.58 -11.67 15.74
CA GLU A 269 -5.32 -12.60 16.84
C GLU A 269 -4.01 -12.26 17.61
N PRO A 270 -3.94 -11.08 18.26
CA PRO A 270 -2.76 -10.68 19.02
C PRO A 270 -2.52 -11.62 20.21
N THR A 271 -1.24 -11.86 20.55
CA THR A 271 -0.87 -12.70 21.71
C THR A 271 -0.59 -11.88 22.97
N ASP A 272 -0.39 -12.54 24.12
CA ASP A 272 0.01 -11.88 25.38
C ASP A 272 1.54 -11.80 25.57
N ARG A 273 2.34 -12.17 24.57
CA ARG A 273 3.81 -12.07 24.65
C ARG A 273 4.23 -10.60 24.76
N ARG A 274 5.41 -10.36 25.34
CA ARG A 274 6.02 -9.03 25.36
C ARG A 274 6.43 -8.65 23.93
N LYS A 275 5.76 -7.65 23.38
CA LYS A 275 5.91 -7.25 21.98
C LYS A 275 6.74 -5.99 21.83
N ILE A 276 7.62 -5.98 20.83
CA ILE A 276 8.28 -4.76 20.37
C ILE A 276 7.92 -4.56 18.89
N MET A 277 7.40 -3.37 18.59
CA MET A 277 7.07 -2.97 17.23
C MET A 277 8.27 -2.25 16.60
N ILE A 278 8.53 -2.52 15.33
CA ILE A 278 9.61 -1.93 14.53
C ILE A 278 8.96 -1.28 13.31
N LEU A 279 9.18 0.02 13.14
CA LEU A 279 8.66 0.77 12.00
C LEU A 279 9.71 0.81 10.88
N GLY A 280 9.31 0.35 9.70
CA GLY A 280 10.11 0.42 8.47
C GLY A 280 10.12 1.83 7.88
N GLY A 281 10.81 1.99 6.74
CA GLY A 281 10.97 3.28 6.07
C GLY A 281 9.95 3.60 4.97
N GLY A 282 9.11 2.64 4.59
CA GLY A 282 8.31 2.75 3.37
C GLY A 282 9.18 2.66 2.10
N PRO A 283 8.80 3.32 1.00
CA PRO A 283 9.49 3.19 -0.28
C PRO A 283 10.92 3.73 -0.22
N ASN A 284 11.85 2.99 -0.82
CA ASN A 284 13.20 3.49 -1.00
C ASN A 284 13.22 4.78 -1.83
N ARG A 285 14.12 5.70 -1.47
CA ARG A 285 14.43 6.92 -2.22
C ARG A 285 15.87 7.32 -2.01
N ILE A 286 16.38 8.27 -2.81
CA ILE A 286 17.75 8.74 -2.67
C ILE A 286 17.98 9.29 -1.26
N GLY A 287 18.92 8.72 -0.51
CA GLY A 287 19.21 9.05 0.88
C GLY A 287 18.40 8.27 1.92
N GLN A 288 17.48 7.41 1.48
CA GLN A 288 16.73 6.44 2.29
C GLN A 288 16.63 5.12 1.56
N GLY A 289 17.72 4.36 1.62
CA GLY A 289 17.83 3.09 0.92
C GLY A 289 17.70 1.88 1.83
N ILE A 290 18.25 0.78 1.33
CA ILE A 290 18.25 -0.54 1.96
C ILE A 290 19.01 -0.58 3.29
N GLU A 291 19.88 0.40 3.56
CA GLU A 291 20.60 0.53 4.83
C GLU A 291 19.66 0.64 6.04
N PHE A 292 18.51 1.28 5.89
CA PHE A 292 17.50 1.39 6.94
C PHE A 292 16.72 0.08 7.12
N ASP A 293 16.40 -0.58 6.01
CA ASP A 293 15.79 -1.91 6.03
C ASP A 293 16.67 -2.92 6.77
N TYR A 294 17.97 -2.91 6.49
CA TYR A 294 18.96 -3.72 7.18
C TYR A 294 18.93 -3.50 8.70
N CYS A 295 18.87 -2.26 9.16
CA CYS A 295 18.76 -1.93 10.58
C CYS A 295 17.46 -2.48 11.20
N CYS A 296 16.33 -2.33 10.52
CA CYS A 296 15.04 -2.86 10.97
C CYS A 296 15.07 -4.39 11.09
N VAL A 297 15.63 -5.09 10.09
CA VAL A 297 15.77 -6.55 10.08
C VAL A 297 16.67 -7.03 11.23
N HIS A 298 17.81 -6.37 11.45
CA HIS A 298 18.70 -6.73 12.56
C HIS A 298 18.08 -6.48 13.93
N ALA A 299 17.22 -5.47 14.06
CA ALA A 299 16.48 -5.23 15.29
C ALA A 299 15.51 -6.37 15.58
N VAL A 300 14.79 -6.83 14.57
CA VAL A 300 13.90 -8.00 14.68
C VAL A 300 14.67 -9.22 15.19
N PHE A 301 15.78 -9.58 14.54
CA PHE A 301 16.56 -10.74 14.95
C PHE A 301 17.09 -10.62 16.38
N ALA A 302 17.63 -9.46 16.76
CA ALA A 302 18.15 -9.24 18.12
C ALA A 302 17.04 -9.29 19.19
N LEU A 303 15.84 -8.82 18.87
CA LEU A 303 14.69 -8.83 19.79
C LEU A 303 14.08 -10.22 19.93
N GLN A 304 14.03 -11.00 18.84
CA GLN A 304 13.65 -12.41 18.87
C GLN A 304 14.62 -13.23 19.72
N ASP A 305 15.93 -13.02 19.56
CA ASP A 305 16.98 -13.64 20.40
C ASP A 305 16.83 -13.25 21.88
N ALA A 306 16.34 -12.04 22.16
CA ALA A 306 16.02 -11.57 23.51
C ALA A 306 14.65 -12.03 24.03
N GLY A 307 13.89 -12.81 23.25
CA GLY A 307 12.63 -13.43 23.64
C GLY A 307 11.37 -12.57 23.45
N TYR A 308 11.47 -11.42 22.77
CA TYR A 308 10.31 -10.60 22.44
C TYR A 308 9.54 -11.19 21.24
N GLU A 309 8.24 -10.92 21.19
CA GLU A 309 7.46 -11.04 19.96
C GLU A 309 7.69 -9.78 19.12
N THR A 310 8.12 -9.95 17.88
CA THR A 310 8.49 -8.84 17.00
C THR A 310 7.38 -8.52 16.01
N ILE A 311 7.05 -7.23 15.91
CA ILE A 311 6.02 -6.75 14.99
C ILE A 311 6.67 -5.80 13.99
N MET A 312 6.67 -6.15 12.71
CA MET A 312 7.16 -5.27 11.65
C MET A 312 6.00 -4.52 10.98
N VAL A 313 6.12 -3.21 10.83
CA VAL A 313 5.18 -2.37 10.06
C VAL A 313 5.94 -1.71 8.91
N ASN A 314 5.68 -2.12 7.67
CA ASN A 314 6.34 -1.56 6.49
C ASN A 314 5.53 -1.86 5.21
N CYS A 315 5.74 -1.09 4.13
CA CYS A 315 5.00 -1.22 2.88
C CYS A 315 5.88 -1.29 1.61
N ASN A 316 7.18 -1.51 1.77
CA ASN A 316 8.08 -1.70 0.64
C ASN A 316 8.08 -3.16 0.17
N PRO A 317 7.71 -3.47 -1.08
CA PRO A 317 7.65 -4.85 -1.56
C PRO A 317 9.04 -5.43 -1.91
N GLU A 318 10.09 -4.62 -2.00
CA GLU A 318 11.42 -5.04 -2.42
C GLU A 318 12.31 -5.50 -1.24
N THR A 319 11.86 -5.30 0.00
CA THR A 319 12.70 -5.43 1.19
C THR A 319 12.58 -6.77 1.91
N VAL A 320 13.58 -7.07 2.72
CA VAL A 320 13.59 -8.28 3.57
C VAL A 320 12.69 -8.08 4.78
N SER A 321 12.57 -6.85 5.32
CA SER A 321 11.65 -6.59 6.44
C SER A 321 10.20 -7.00 6.17
N THR A 322 9.75 -6.92 4.92
CA THR A 322 8.40 -7.34 4.51
C THR A 322 8.34 -8.79 4.04
N ASP A 323 9.37 -9.59 4.34
CA ASP A 323 9.26 -11.04 4.29
C ASP A 323 8.61 -11.57 5.56
N TYR A 324 7.61 -12.44 5.37
CA TYR A 324 6.77 -12.92 6.45
C TYR A 324 7.52 -13.86 7.41
N ASP A 325 8.72 -14.31 7.02
CA ASP A 325 9.62 -15.11 7.83
C ASP A 325 10.60 -14.27 8.67
N THR A 326 10.63 -12.95 8.49
CA THR A 326 11.56 -12.07 9.21
C THR A 326 11.08 -11.78 10.62
N ALA A 327 9.85 -11.28 10.79
CA ALA A 327 9.28 -10.93 12.10
C ALA A 327 8.23 -11.97 12.55
N ASP A 328 7.96 -12.03 13.86
CA ASP A 328 6.87 -12.89 14.36
C ASP A 328 5.53 -12.47 13.76
N ARG A 329 5.32 -11.18 13.47
CA ARG A 329 4.09 -10.62 12.91
C ARG A 329 4.42 -9.50 11.93
N LEU A 330 3.86 -9.54 10.73
CA LEU A 330 4.08 -8.56 9.67
C LEU A 330 2.77 -7.83 9.34
N TYR A 331 2.76 -6.52 9.52
CA TYR A 331 1.72 -5.62 9.05
C TYR A 331 2.20 -4.88 7.80
N PHE A 332 1.66 -5.26 6.64
CA PHE A 332 2.00 -4.63 5.37
C PHE A 332 1.15 -3.37 5.16
N GLU A 333 1.49 -2.35 5.94
CA GLU A 333 0.71 -1.13 6.11
C GLU A 333 1.52 0.13 5.77
N PRO A 334 0.85 1.23 5.39
CA PRO A 334 1.50 2.54 5.33
C PRO A 334 2.14 2.89 6.69
N VAL A 335 3.31 3.52 6.67
CA VAL A 335 4.00 3.96 7.89
C VAL A 335 3.56 5.39 8.23
N THR A 336 2.26 5.57 8.41
CA THR A 336 1.64 6.84 8.81
C THR A 336 1.24 6.80 10.29
N PHE A 337 0.98 7.96 10.89
CA PHE A 337 0.48 8.02 12.27
C PHE A 337 -0.82 7.22 12.43
N GLU A 338 -1.81 7.45 11.56
CA GLU A 338 -3.09 6.74 11.58
C GLU A 338 -2.91 5.21 11.55
N ASP A 339 -2.18 4.72 10.55
CA ASP A 339 -2.06 3.29 10.28
C ASP A 339 -1.23 2.59 11.38
N VAL A 340 -0.15 3.23 11.85
CA VAL A 340 0.65 2.72 12.99
C VAL A 340 -0.17 2.66 14.26
N MET A 341 -0.91 3.72 14.60
CA MET A 341 -1.73 3.74 15.81
C MET A 341 -2.89 2.74 15.74
N ASN A 342 -3.42 2.44 14.56
CA ASN A 342 -4.38 1.35 14.38
C ASN A 342 -3.76 -0.02 14.71
N VAL A 343 -2.46 -0.23 14.48
CA VAL A 343 -1.77 -1.47 14.87
C VAL A 343 -1.51 -1.47 16.37
N VAL A 344 -1.07 -0.33 16.94
CA VAL A 344 -0.87 -0.16 18.39
C VAL A 344 -2.15 -0.47 19.17
N ASP A 345 -3.31 0.03 18.72
CA ASP A 345 -4.62 -0.22 19.33
C ASP A 345 -5.01 -1.71 19.37
N VAL A 346 -4.48 -2.53 18.46
CA VAL A 346 -4.75 -3.98 18.42
C VAL A 346 -3.68 -4.74 19.20
N GLU A 347 -2.42 -4.40 19.01
CA GLU A 347 -1.28 -5.18 19.48
C GLU A 347 -0.82 -4.86 20.88
N HIS A 348 -1.05 -3.62 21.34
CA HIS A 348 -0.61 -3.10 22.63
C HIS A 348 0.89 -3.39 22.90
N PRO A 349 1.81 -2.98 22.00
CA PRO A 349 3.23 -3.29 22.16
C PRO A 349 3.81 -2.63 23.41
N GLU A 350 4.83 -3.27 24.01
CA GLU A 350 5.55 -2.70 25.15
C GLU A 350 6.44 -1.52 24.74
N GLY A 351 6.90 -1.52 23.49
CA GLY A 351 7.69 -0.44 22.92
C GLY A 351 7.66 -0.42 21.40
N VAL A 352 7.94 0.76 20.85
CA VAL A 352 7.99 1.00 19.40
C VAL A 352 9.36 1.59 19.04
N ILE A 353 10.06 0.95 18.10
CA ILE A 353 11.32 1.43 17.55
C ILE A 353 11.04 2.27 16.32
N VAL A 354 11.37 3.55 16.41
CA VAL A 354 11.14 4.57 15.37
C VAL A 354 12.44 5.10 14.75
N GLN A 355 13.59 4.69 15.27
CA GLN A 355 14.90 5.24 14.93
C GLN A 355 15.57 4.54 13.73
N PHE A 356 15.09 3.36 13.33
CA PHE A 356 15.78 2.50 12.36
C PHE A 356 15.25 2.59 10.94
N GLY A 357 13.98 2.93 10.73
CA GLY A 357 13.39 3.09 9.39
C GLY A 357 13.72 4.41 8.69
N GLY A 358 14.64 5.22 9.23
CA GLY A 358 15.00 6.52 8.66
C GLY A 358 13.99 7.62 8.99
N GLN A 359 13.85 8.61 8.10
CA GLN A 359 13.03 9.82 8.37
C GLN A 359 11.54 9.52 8.49
N THR A 360 11.02 8.51 7.79
CA THR A 360 9.58 8.18 7.77
C THR A 360 9.03 7.96 9.18
N PRO A 361 9.51 6.96 9.96
CA PRO A 361 9.06 6.79 11.34
C PRO A 361 9.56 7.89 12.27
N LEU A 362 10.69 8.53 11.97
CA LEU A 362 11.22 9.62 12.80
C LEU A 362 10.33 10.87 12.76
N ASN A 363 9.66 11.13 11.64
CA ASN A 363 8.74 12.26 11.49
C ASN A 363 7.50 12.15 12.37
N ILE A 364 7.00 10.93 12.60
CA ILE A 364 5.81 10.67 13.41
C ILE A 364 6.16 10.31 14.87
N ALA A 365 7.44 10.30 15.24
CA ALA A 365 7.88 9.86 16.56
C ALA A 365 7.33 10.72 17.72
N HIS A 366 7.19 12.03 17.50
CA HIS A 366 6.60 12.92 18.50
C HIS A 366 5.10 12.68 18.64
N GLU A 367 4.37 12.59 17.52
CA GLU A 367 2.94 12.31 17.49
C GLU A 367 2.60 10.96 18.15
N LEU A 368 3.46 9.94 17.98
CA LEU A 368 3.29 8.63 18.62
C LEU A 368 3.57 8.62 20.13
N ALA A 369 4.31 9.61 20.65
CA ALA A 369 4.70 9.66 22.05
C ALA A 369 3.68 10.40 22.93
N ASP A 370 2.92 11.31 22.33
CA ASP A 370 1.82 12.07 22.95
C ASP A 370 0.54 11.23 23.02
#